data_AF-A0A973U291-F1
#
_entry.id   AF-A0A973U291-F1
#
_cell.length_a   1.000
_cell.length_b   1.000
_cell.length_c   1.000
_cell.angle_alpha   90.00
_cell.angle_beta   90.00
_cell.angle_gamma   90.00
#
_symmetry.space_group_name_H-M   'P 1'
#
loop_
_entity.id
_entity.type
_entity.pdbx_description
1 polymer ?
#
loop_
_entity_poly.entity_id
_entity_poly.type
_entity_poly.pdbx_seq_one_letter_code
_entity_poly.pdbx_strand_id
1 'polypeptide(L)'
;GLAGVAGGLLYGLGASPDPLKPAVGAASFLLVMLSVNVLAAAIGGFGIGAGIAAAHRIGGPKMPWTVVGGAVGGLIVGGSVKMLGVDAFSVLLGKAPLAIAGGFEGMVLGAAFGFGSHLSLARVRSWPSISGAAVAVGIAGGLLPLLGGRLMGASLDSLAEAFPNSPLNIDGLGHWFGESHFGLVSQTVFGAIEGFLLGAAIAYAIRYANNLLRELEAA
;
A
#
# COMPACT_ATOMS: atom_id res chain seq x y z
N GLY A 1 3.51 -4.83 -6.98
CA GLY A 1 3.21 -4.96 -8.42
C GLY A 1 1.72 -4.94 -8.67
N LEU A 2 1.07 -6.11 -8.73
CA LEU A 2 -0.35 -6.25 -9.10
C LEU A 2 -1.32 -5.40 -8.27
N ALA A 3 -1.17 -5.36 -6.94
CA ALA A 3 -1.97 -4.48 -6.07
C ALA A 3 -1.85 -3.00 -6.48
N GLY A 4 -0.67 -2.58 -6.96
CA GLY A 4 -0.43 -1.23 -7.43
C GLY A 4 -1.03 -0.94 -8.81
N VAL A 5 -1.29 -1.95 -9.64
CA VAL A 5 -2.08 -1.77 -10.86
C VAL A 5 -3.52 -1.41 -10.48
N ALA A 6 -4.11 -2.17 -9.55
CA ALA A 6 -5.46 -1.90 -9.06
C ALA A 6 -5.56 -0.53 -8.37
N GLY A 7 -4.65 -0.21 -7.45
CA GLY A 7 -4.57 1.11 -6.82
C GLY A 7 -4.33 2.24 -7.83
N GLY A 8 -3.46 2.01 -8.81
CA GLY A 8 -3.17 2.96 -9.88
C GLY A 8 -4.35 3.26 -10.79
N LEU A 9 -5.16 2.25 -11.11
CA LEU A 9 -6.42 2.44 -11.84
C LEU A 9 -7.47 3.14 -10.99
N LEU A 10 -7.61 2.77 -9.71
CA LEU A 10 -8.54 3.40 -8.78
C LEU A 10 -8.22 4.90 -8.64
N TYR A 11 -6.97 5.24 -8.36
CA TYR A 11 -6.57 6.64 -8.19
C TYR A 11 -6.47 7.38 -9.50
N GLY A 12 -5.99 6.75 -10.57
CA GLY A 12 -5.86 7.41 -11.87
C GLY A 12 -7.21 7.75 -12.50
N LEU A 13 -8.22 6.88 -12.37
CA LEU A 13 -9.56 7.12 -12.93
C LEU A 13 -10.45 7.92 -11.98
N GLY A 14 -10.25 7.77 -10.67
CA GLY A 14 -11.04 8.44 -9.65
C GLY A 14 -10.56 9.86 -9.31
N ALA A 15 -9.25 10.12 -9.39
CA ALA A 15 -8.71 11.48 -9.36
C ALA A 15 -8.89 12.09 -10.76
N SER A 16 -9.70 13.15 -10.86
CA SER A 16 -9.94 13.81 -12.13
C SER A 16 -8.95 14.96 -12.32
N PRO A 17 -8.24 15.04 -13.46
CA PRO A 17 -7.50 16.25 -13.80
C PRO A 17 -8.46 17.44 -13.84
N ASP A 18 -8.11 18.55 -13.19
CA ASP A 18 -8.94 19.76 -13.23
C ASP A 18 -9.16 20.20 -14.70
N PRO A 19 -10.42 20.16 -15.21
CA PRO A 19 -10.71 20.47 -16.61
C PRO A 19 -10.37 21.93 -16.97
N LEU A 20 -10.22 22.81 -15.97
CA LEU A 20 -9.88 24.22 -16.16
C LEU A 20 -8.37 24.48 -16.20
N LYS A 21 -7.53 23.47 -15.91
CA LYS A 21 -6.06 23.57 -15.94
C LYS A 21 -5.42 22.38 -16.70
N PRO A 22 -5.67 22.21 -18.01
CA PRO A 22 -5.09 21.12 -18.79
C PRO A 22 -3.60 21.37 -19.06
N ALA A 23 -2.74 21.05 -18.08
CA ALA A 23 -1.28 21.09 -18.25
C ALA A 23 -0.69 19.70 -18.63
N VAL A 24 -1.42 18.61 -18.38
CA VAL A 24 -0.98 17.22 -18.63
C VAL A 24 -2.13 16.43 -19.25
N GLY A 25 -1.86 15.67 -20.31
CA GLY A 25 -2.86 14.81 -20.94
C GLY A 25 -3.33 13.70 -19.99
N ALA A 26 -4.63 13.36 -20.01
CA ALA A 26 -5.23 12.37 -19.11
C ALA A 26 -4.52 11.01 -19.14
N ALA A 27 -4.05 10.57 -20.32
CA ALA A 27 -3.27 9.34 -20.45
C ALA A 27 -1.93 9.38 -19.70
N SER A 28 -1.23 10.52 -19.73
CA SER A 28 0.03 10.71 -19.01
C SER A 28 -0.20 10.71 -17.49
N PHE A 29 -1.26 11.36 -17.03
CA PHE A 29 -1.66 11.33 -15.61
C PHE A 29 -1.94 9.89 -15.16
N LEU A 30 -2.77 9.15 -15.91
CA LEU A 30 -3.07 7.75 -15.63
C LEU A 30 -1.80 6.90 -15.56
N LEU A 31 -0.88 7.07 -16.51
CA LEU A 31 0.36 6.33 -16.56
C LEU A 31 1.25 6.64 -15.35
N VAL A 32 1.34 7.91 -14.93
CA VAL A 32 2.08 8.30 -13.72
C VAL A 32 1.46 7.67 -12.48
N MET A 33 0.14 7.77 -12.31
CA MET A 33 -0.56 7.19 -11.17
C MET A 33 -0.41 5.67 -11.11
N LEU A 34 -0.50 5.00 -12.26
CA LEU A 34 -0.23 3.58 -12.40
C LEU A 34 1.20 3.25 -11.98
N SER A 35 2.19 3.99 -12.51
CA SER A 35 3.61 3.73 -12.28
C SER A 35 3.98 3.88 -10.81
N VAL A 36 3.56 4.98 -10.18
CA VAL A 36 3.85 5.25 -8.76
C VAL A 36 3.21 4.18 -7.87
N ASN A 37 1.95 3.81 -8.13
CA ASN A 37 1.28 2.77 -7.34
C ASN A 37 1.90 1.38 -7.53
N VAL A 38 2.24 1.00 -8.77
CA VAL A 38 2.94 -0.26 -9.06
C VAL A 38 4.27 -0.33 -8.33
N LEU A 39 5.06 0.74 -8.40
CA LEU A 39 6.35 0.84 -7.75
C LEU A 39 6.21 0.77 -6.22
N ALA A 40 5.32 1.57 -5.64
CA ALA A 40 5.06 1.56 -4.21
C ALA A 40 4.62 0.17 -3.71
N ALA A 41 3.67 -0.47 -4.40
CA ALA A 41 3.20 -1.81 -4.05
C ALA A 41 4.28 -2.88 -4.25
N ALA A 42 5.18 -2.72 -5.23
CA ALA A 42 6.30 -3.65 -5.45
C ALA A 42 7.35 -3.51 -4.34
N ILE A 43 7.78 -2.30 -4.04
CA ILE A 43 8.78 -2.00 -3.00
C ILE A 43 8.24 -2.39 -1.62
N GLY A 44 7.00 -2.01 -1.29
CA GLY A 44 6.37 -2.36 -0.02
C GLY A 44 6.17 -3.87 0.15
N GLY A 45 5.66 -4.54 -0.89
CA GLY A 45 5.50 -6.00 -0.88
C GLY A 45 6.83 -6.75 -0.78
N PHE A 46 7.87 -6.25 -1.47
CA PHE A 46 9.22 -6.78 -1.37
C PHE A 46 9.78 -6.61 0.05
N GLY A 47 9.66 -5.44 0.65
CA GLY A 47 10.12 -5.17 2.01
C GLY A 47 9.52 -6.12 3.04
N ILE A 48 8.19 -6.23 3.03
CA ILE A 48 7.45 -7.14 3.93
C ILE A 48 7.85 -8.60 3.67
N GLY A 49 7.87 -9.04 2.40
CA GLY A 49 8.23 -10.41 2.04
C GLY A 49 9.67 -10.78 2.40
N ALA A 50 10.63 -9.89 2.13
CA ALA A 50 12.04 -10.09 2.46
C ALA A 50 12.26 -10.10 3.98
N GLY A 51 11.59 -9.22 4.72
CA GLY A 51 11.64 -9.20 6.19
C GLY A 51 11.10 -10.49 6.80
N ILE A 52 9.99 -11.02 6.28
CA ILE A 52 9.44 -12.33 6.67
C ILE A 52 10.44 -13.45 6.37
N ALA A 53 10.99 -13.49 5.15
CA ALA A 53 11.95 -14.51 4.75
C ALA A 53 13.22 -14.49 5.64
N ALA A 54 13.73 -13.31 5.99
CA ALA A 54 14.85 -13.16 6.90
C ALA A 54 14.51 -13.66 8.32
N ALA A 55 13.34 -13.30 8.84
CA ALA A 55 12.89 -13.77 10.16
C ALA A 55 12.69 -15.28 10.22
N HIS A 56 12.21 -15.90 9.13
CA HIS A 56 12.06 -17.36 9.04
C HIS A 56 13.40 -18.11 9.10
N ARG A 57 14.52 -17.50 8.68
CA ARG A 57 15.85 -18.12 8.84
C ARG A 57 16.30 -18.20 10.29
N ILE A 58 15.81 -17.33 11.16
CA ILE A 58 16.18 -17.27 12.58
C ILE A 58 15.24 -18.16 13.40
N GLY A 59 13.94 -18.05 13.16
CA GLY A 59 12.90 -18.59 14.04
C GLY A 59 11.93 -19.60 13.41
N GLY A 60 12.10 -19.90 12.12
CA GLY A 60 11.20 -20.74 11.34
C GLY A 60 9.88 -20.05 10.97
N PRO A 61 8.98 -20.75 10.25
CA PRO A 61 7.72 -20.21 9.74
C PRO A 61 6.61 -20.13 10.81
N LYS A 62 6.94 -19.62 12.00
CA LYS A 62 5.97 -19.43 13.10
C LYS A 62 5.36 -18.03 13.06
N MET A 63 4.11 -17.90 13.50
CA MET A 63 3.38 -16.63 13.55
C MET A 63 4.19 -15.44 14.10
N PRO A 64 4.84 -15.51 15.29
CA PRO A 64 5.57 -14.36 15.82
C PRO A 64 6.71 -13.91 14.91
N TRP A 65 7.42 -14.84 14.26
CA TRP A 65 8.50 -14.50 13.33
C TRP A 65 7.99 -13.93 12.01
N THR A 66 6.84 -14.40 11.51
CA THR A 66 6.19 -13.76 10.36
C THR A 66 5.73 -12.34 10.70
N VAL A 67 5.14 -12.12 11.88
CA VAL A 67 4.70 -10.78 12.33
C VAL A 67 5.89 -9.85 12.47
N VAL A 68 6.93 -10.25 13.22
CA VAL A 68 8.12 -9.43 13.44
C VAL A 68 8.83 -9.14 12.12
N GLY A 69 9.02 -10.16 11.28
CA GLY A 69 9.66 -10.00 9.98
C GLY A 69 8.90 -9.05 9.05
N GLY A 70 7.57 -9.20 8.98
CA GLY A 70 6.73 -8.33 8.18
C GLY A 70 6.74 -6.89 8.69
N ALA A 71 6.62 -6.71 10.01
CA ALA A 71 6.65 -5.40 10.66
C ALA A 71 7.99 -4.68 10.45
N VAL A 72 9.11 -5.36 10.66
CA VAL A 72 10.45 -4.79 10.48
C VAL A 72 10.71 -4.47 9.01
N GLY A 73 10.36 -5.38 8.09
CA GLY A 73 10.51 -5.16 6.66
C GLY A 73 9.68 -3.96 6.16
N GLY A 74 8.43 -3.88 6.60
CA GLY A 74 7.55 -2.74 6.32
C GLY A 74 8.05 -1.42 6.93
N LEU A 75 8.57 -1.46 8.16
CA LEU A 75 9.14 -0.29 8.82
C LEU A 75 10.35 0.26 8.07
N ILE A 76 11.30 -0.61 7.71
CA ILE A 76 12.53 -0.21 7.01
C ILE A 76 12.18 0.40 5.67
N VAL A 77 11.34 -0.28 4.88
CA VAL A 77 10.98 0.20 3.54
C VAL A 77 10.13 1.46 3.62
N GLY A 78 9.09 1.50 4.45
CA GLY A 78 8.24 2.69 4.61
C GLY A 78 9.03 3.90 5.13
N GLY A 79 9.93 3.68 6.09
CA GLY A 79 10.79 4.74 6.62
C GLY A 79 11.76 5.28 5.56
N SER A 80 12.42 4.39 4.82
CA SER A 80 13.36 4.76 3.75
C SER A 80 12.67 5.51 2.62
N VAL A 81 11.51 5.02 2.16
CA VAL A 81 10.73 5.67 1.10
C VAL A 81 10.23 7.04 1.54
N LYS A 82 9.79 7.18 2.80
CA LYS A 82 9.37 8.49 3.34
C LYS A 82 10.51 9.49 3.39
N MET A 83 11.68 9.09 3.92
CA MET A 83 12.86 9.95 3.98
C MET A 83 13.29 10.38 2.58
N LEU A 84 13.49 9.42 1.68
CA LEU A 84 13.88 9.70 0.30
C LEU A 84 12.83 10.54 -0.44
N GLY A 85 11.54 10.28 -0.23
CA GLY A 85 10.45 11.03 -0.86
C GLY A 85 10.43 12.48 -0.41
N VAL A 86 10.41 12.74 0.90
CA VAL A 86 10.40 14.09 1.47
C VAL A 86 11.65 14.86 1.04
N ASP A 87 12.83 14.25 1.15
CA ASP A 87 14.09 14.90 0.77
C ASP A 87 14.18 15.14 -0.73
N ALA A 88 13.78 14.18 -1.57
CA ALA A 88 13.77 14.34 -3.02
C ALA A 88 12.81 15.46 -3.45
N PHE A 89 11.60 15.53 -2.87
CA PHE A 89 10.67 16.62 -3.15
C PHE A 89 11.23 17.98 -2.71
N SER A 90 11.84 18.04 -1.52
CA SER A 90 12.48 19.27 -1.03
C SER A 90 13.62 19.74 -1.96
N VAL A 91 14.50 18.83 -2.39
CA VAL A 91 15.64 19.14 -3.25
C VAL A 91 15.20 19.48 -4.68
N LEU A 92 14.27 18.72 -5.26
CA LEU A 92 13.87 18.88 -6.67
C LEU A 92 12.87 20.02 -6.87
N LEU A 93 11.94 20.21 -5.93
CA LEU A 93 10.79 21.11 -6.09
C LEU A 93 10.78 22.27 -5.08
N GLY A 94 11.75 22.33 -4.16
CA GLY A 94 11.82 23.37 -3.12
C GLY A 94 10.70 23.31 -2.09
N LYS A 95 9.85 22.28 -2.15
CA LYS A 95 8.70 22.04 -1.27
C LYS A 95 8.53 20.54 -1.08
N ALA A 96 8.18 20.12 0.13
CA ALA A 96 7.91 18.72 0.43
C ALA A 96 6.47 18.55 0.95
N PRO A 97 5.79 17.45 0.60
CA PRO A 97 4.53 17.08 1.25
C PRO A 97 4.75 16.91 2.76
N LEU A 98 3.86 17.50 3.57
CA LEU A 98 3.97 17.45 5.02
C LEU A 98 3.82 16.02 5.58
N ALA A 99 3.11 15.15 4.86
CA ALA A 99 2.86 13.79 5.32
C ALA A 99 2.74 12.79 4.16
N ILE A 100 3.72 11.89 4.06
CA ILE A 100 3.67 10.70 3.21
C ILE A 100 3.64 9.48 4.13
N ALA A 101 2.98 8.40 3.65
CA ALA A 101 3.05 7.08 4.25
C ALA A 101 4.51 6.70 4.60
N GLY A 102 4.73 6.22 5.81
CA GLY A 102 6.06 6.03 6.36
C GLY A 102 6.30 4.69 7.02
N GLY A 103 7.34 4.66 7.85
CA GLY A 103 7.76 3.45 8.55
C GLY A 103 6.71 2.93 9.52
N PHE A 104 5.95 3.81 10.20
CA PHE A 104 4.89 3.38 11.12
C PHE A 104 3.76 2.65 10.38
N GLU A 105 3.27 3.21 9.28
CA GLU A 105 2.23 2.59 8.47
C GLU A 105 2.73 1.27 7.87
N GLY A 106 3.95 1.26 7.33
CA GLY A 106 4.58 0.04 6.83
C GLY A 106 4.72 -1.05 7.90
N MET A 107 5.10 -0.66 9.12
CA MET A 107 5.18 -1.57 10.27
C MET A 107 3.83 -2.19 10.60
N VAL A 108 2.78 -1.36 10.69
CA VAL A 108 1.42 -1.80 11.03
C VAL A 108 0.87 -2.74 9.96
N LEU A 109 1.00 -2.39 8.68
CA LEU A 109 0.57 -3.25 7.57
C LEU A 109 1.35 -4.57 7.52
N GLY A 110 2.67 -4.52 7.76
CA GLY A 110 3.52 -5.71 7.80
C GLY A 110 3.20 -6.64 8.97
N ALA A 111 2.93 -6.09 10.16
CA ALA A 111 2.49 -6.83 11.33
C ALA A 111 1.12 -7.49 11.09
N ALA A 112 0.17 -6.70 10.55
CA ALA A 112 -1.17 -7.17 10.20
C ALA A 112 -1.13 -8.30 9.16
N PHE A 113 -0.24 -8.19 8.17
CA PHE A 113 -0.02 -9.25 7.19
C PHE A 113 0.48 -10.52 7.87
N GLY A 114 1.51 -10.42 8.71
CA GLY A 114 2.06 -11.57 9.40
C GLY A 114 1.04 -12.25 10.29
N PHE A 115 0.20 -11.49 10.99
CA PHE A 115 -0.87 -12.01 11.83
C PHE A 115 -1.97 -12.67 10.98
N GLY A 116 -2.47 -11.96 9.97
CA GLY A 116 -3.54 -12.42 9.09
C GLY A 116 -3.17 -13.64 8.25
N SER A 117 -1.91 -13.75 7.81
CA SER A 117 -1.44 -14.89 7.01
C SER A 117 -1.51 -16.23 7.76
N HIS A 118 -1.43 -16.19 9.10
CA HIS A 118 -1.62 -17.34 9.99
C HIS A 118 -3.07 -17.53 10.45
N LEU A 119 -3.93 -16.53 10.22
CA LEU A 119 -5.34 -16.59 10.56
C LEU A 119 -6.09 -17.34 9.44
N SER A 120 -6.34 -18.63 9.65
CA SER A 120 -7.13 -19.42 8.71
C SER A 120 -8.61 -19.02 8.78
N LEU A 121 -9.01 -17.99 8.04
CA LEU A 121 -10.39 -17.47 8.06
C LEU A 121 -11.41 -18.39 7.36
N ALA A 122 -10.98 -19.49 6.73
CA ALA A 122 -11.90 -20.45 6.11
C ALA A 122 -11.74 -21.86 6.70
N ARG A 123 -12.88 -22.44 7.11
CA ARG A 123 -13.07 -23.89 7.34
C ARG A 123 -13.08 -24.69 6.02
N VAL A 124 -12.52 -24.13 4.94
CA VAL A 124 -12.64 -24.59 3.55
C VAL A 124 -11.25 -24.88 2.98
N ARG A 125 -11.11 -26.08 2.41
CA ARG A 125 -9.88 -26.88 2.19
C ARG A 125 -8.79 -26.31 1.25
N SER A 126 -8.77 -25.03 0.83
CA SER A 126 -7.71 -24.62 -0.12
C SER A 126 -7.32 -23.13 -0.24
N TRP A 127 -8.04 -22.18 0.36
CA TRP A 127 -7.75 -20.73 0.23
C TRP A 127 -7.60 -19.87 1.52
N PRO A 128 -7.56 -20.40 2.75
CA PRO A 128 -7.75 -19.60 3.97
C PRO A 128 -6.65 -18.55 4.30
N SER A 129 -5.41 -18.73 3.82
CA SER A 129 -4.30 -17.83 4.18
C SER A 129 -4.30 -16.50 3.40
N ILE A 130 -4.80 -16.51 2.15
CA ILE A 130 -4.91 -15.28 1.34
C ILE A 130 -6.03 -14.39 1.89
N SER A 131 -7.18 -14.97 2.23
CA SER A 131 -8.28 -14.20 2.82
C SER A 131 -7.94 -13.66 4.21
N GLY A 132 -7.24 -14.44 5.05
CA GLY A 132 -6.72 -14.01 6.35
C GLY A 132 -5.83 -12.77 6.24
N ALA A 133 -4.80 -12.83 5.38
CA ALA A 133 -3.88 -11.72 5.17
C ALA A 133 -4.58 -10.49 4.57
N ALA A 134 -5.40 -10.68 3.54
CA ALA A 134 -6.10 -9.57 2.88
C ALA A 134 -7.03 -8.83 3.86
N VAL A 135 -7.83 -9.57 4.64
CA VAL A 135 -8.74 -8.96 5.62
C VAL A 135 -7.98 -8.26 6.74
N ALA A 136 -6.95 -8.88 7.31
CA ALA A 136 -6.19 -8.28 8.41
C ALA A 136 -5.49 -6.98 7.97
N VAL A 137 -4.84 -6.98 6.80
CA VAL A 137 -4.17 -5.79 6.26
C VAL A 137 -5.19 -4.74 5.82
N GLY A 138 -6.34 -5.14 5.28
CA GLY A 138 -7.45 -4.22 4.98
C GLY A 138 -8.00 -3.55 6.24
N ILE A 139 -8.25 -4.29 7.31
CA ILE A 139 -8.68 -3.71 8.60
C ILE A 139 -7.61 -2.74 9.11
N ALA A 140 -6.34 -3.15 9.11
CA ALA A 140 -5.25 -2.27 9.54
C ALA A 140 -5.18 -0.99 8.69
N GLY A 141 -5.34 -1.11 7.37
CA GLY A 141 -5.35 0.02 6.45
C GLY A 141 -6.51 0.98 6.67
N GLY A 142 -7.68 0.48 7.03
CA GLY A 142 -8.83 1.32 7.40
C GLY A 142 -8.68 1.98 8.78
N LEU A 143 -8.00 1.33 9.72
CA LEU A 143 -7.78 1.89 11.06
C LEU A 143 -6.65 2.93 11.11
N LEU A 144 -5.67 2.85 10.23
CA LEU A 144 -4.52 3.76 10.20
C LEU A 144 -4.91 5.25 10.12
N PRO A 145 -5.84 5.67 9.25
CA PRO A 145 -6.34 7.05 9.21
C PRO A 145 -6.88 7.55 10.56
N LEU A 146 -7.54 6.69 11.33
CA LEU A 146 -8.06 7.03 12.67
C LEU A 146 -6.94 7.27 13.70
N LEU A 147 -5.75 6.71 13.44
CA LEU A 147 -4.55 6.89 14.26
C LEU A 147 -3.67 8.05 13.75
N GLY A 148 -4.14 8.81 12.76
CA GLY A 148 -3.37 9.86 12.08
C GLY A 148 -2.33 9.34 11.09
N GLY A 149 -2.32 8.03 10.82
CA GLY A 149 -1.49 7.42 9.79
C GLY A 149 -2.00 7.72 8.39
N ARG A 150 -1.11 7.78 7.40
CA ARG A 150 -1.47 8.07 6.02
C ARG A 150 -1.08 6.94 5.09
N LEU A 151 -2.03 6.51 4.26
CA LEU A 151 -1.79 5.57 3.16
C LEU A 151 -1.68 6.30 1.82
N MET A 152 -1.78 5.61 0.70
CA MET A 152 -1.53 6.23 -0.61
C MET A 152 -2.50 7.37 -0.88
N GLY A 153 -3.80 7.17 -0.69
CA GLY A 153 -4.81 8.23 -0.91
C GLY A 153 -4.50 9.50 -0.10
N ALA A 154 -4.22 9.36 1.19
CA ALA A 154 -3.86 10.49 2.06
C ALA A 154 -2.48 11.10 1.73
N SER A 155 -1.56 10.32 1.16
CA SER A 155 -0.27 10.83 0.69
C SER A 155 -0.43 11.66 -0.59
N LEU A 156 -1.34 11.26 -1.47
CA LEU A 156 -1.73 12.02 -2.67
C LEU A 156 -2.45 13.32 -2.30
N ASP A 157 -3.27 13.30 -1.25
CA ASP A 157 -3.93 14.49 -0.71
C ASP A 157 -2.92 15.54 -0.29
N SER A 158 -1.98 15.12 0.56
CA SER A 158 -0.85 15.94 1.02
C SER A 158 0.01 16.47 -0.13
N LEU A 159 0.12 15.70 -1.22
CA LEU A 159 0.85 16.11 -2.42
C LEU A 159 0.07 17.17 -3.20
N ALA A 160 -1.25 17.04 -3.32
CA ALA A 160 -2.11 18.04 -3.95
C ALA A 160 -2.08 19.37 -3.16
N GLU A 161 -2.12 19.31 -1.83
CA GLU A 161 -1.98 20.48 -0.96
C GLU A 161 -0.61 21.18 -1.12
N ALA A 162 0.48 20.40 -1.19
CA ALA A 162 1.82 20.95 -1.37
C ALA A 162 2.05 21.59 -2.74
N PHE A 163 1.32 21.12 -3.76
CA PHE A 163 1.40 21.59 -5.14
C PHE A 163 0.02 21.99 -5.70
N PRO A 164 -0.55 23.14 -5.32
CA PRO A 164 -1.91 23.56 -5.73
C PRO A 164 -2.07 23.82 -7.25
N ASN A 165 -0.96 23.93 -7.96
CA ASN A 165 -0.92 24.07 -9.42
C ASN A 165 -0.79 22.72 -10.14
N SER A 166 -0.68 21.61 -9.40
CA SER A 166 -0.67 20.26 -9.94
C SER A 166 -2.04 19.92 -10.53
N PRO A 167 -2.12 19.16 -11.63
CA PRO A 167 -3.38 18.61 -12.13
C PRO A 167 -3.98 17.53 -11.21
N LEU A 168 -3.28 17.14 -10.13
CA LEU A 168 -3.78 16.17 -9.15
C LEU A 168 -4.90 16.78 -8.32
N ASN A 169 -6.13 16.33 -8.55
CA ASN A 169 -7.28 16.59 -7.68
C ASN A 169 -7.92 15.27 -7.26
N ILE A 170 -7.92 15.02 -5.94
CA ILE A 170 -8.51 13.81 -5.34
C ILE A 170 -9.82 14.08 -4.61
N ASP A 171 -10.31 15.32 -4.58
CA ASP A 171 -11.59 15.68 -3.94
C ASP A 171 -12.76 14.96 -4.62
N GLY A 172 -12.62 14.65 -5.91
CA GLY A 172 -13.57 13.80 -6.65
C GLY A 172 -13.80 12.42 -6.02
N LEU A 173 -12.77 11.86 -5.37
CA LEU A 173 -12.90 10.62 -4.59
C LEU A 173 -13.63 10.86 -3.26
N GLY A 174 -13.40 12.01 -2.64
CA GLY A 174 -14.12 12.48 -1.45
C GLY A 174 -15.63 12.55 -1.67
N HIS A 175 -16.03 13.09 -2.82
CA HIS A 175 -17.44 13.26 -3.19
C HIS A 175 -18.21 11.93 -3.31
N TRP A 176 -17.54 10.81 -3.62
CA TRP A 176 -18.19 9.49 -3.66
C TRP A 176 -18.75 9.07 -2.30
N PHE A 177 -18.18 9.61 -1.22
CA PHE A 177 -18.58 9.35 0.16
C PHE A 177 -19.30 10.55 0.81
N GLY A 178 -19.65 11.57 0.02
CA GLY A 178 -20.32 12.77 0.50
C GLY A 178 -19.40 13.76 1.23
N GLU A 179 -18.09 13.58 1.16
CA GLU A 179 -17.11 14.53 1.69
C GLU A 179 -16.81 15.62 0.65
N SER A 180 -16.57 16.85 1.11
CA SER A 180 -16.21 17.97 0.22
C SER A 180 -14.75 17.92 -0.26
N HIS A 181 -13.91 17.18 0.47
CA HIS A 181 -12.50 16.94 0.18
C HIS A 181 -12.19 15.48 0.53
N PHE A 182 -10.95 15.02 0.32
CA PHE A 182 -10.52 13.66 0.70
C PHE A 182 -10.41 13.49 2.23
N GLY A 183 -11.56 13.41 2.89
CA GLY A 183 -11.69 13.37 4.34
C GLY A 183 -11.48 12.00 4.98
N LEU A 184 -11.82 11.91 6.27
CA LEU A 184 -11.55 10.74 7.10
C LEU A 184 -12.28 9.48 6.61
N VAL A 185 -13.50 9.62 6.08
CA VAL A 185 -14.29 8.49 5.58
C VAL A 185 -13.63 7.92 4.33
N SER A 186 -13.28 8.79 3.38
CA SER A 186 -12.54 8.41 2.17
C SER A 186 -11.21 7.78 2.51
N GLN A 187 -10.43 8.39 3.40
CA GLN A 187 -9.15 7.84 3.85
C GLN A 187 -9.30 6.45 4.47
N THR A 188 -10.35 6.23 5.28
CA THR A 188 -10.65 4.94 5.90
C THR A 188 -11.03 3.89 4.86
N VAL A 189 -11.94 4.20 3.94
CA VAL A 189 -12.43 3.24 2.94
C VAL A 189 -11.33 2.90 1.93
N PHE A 190 -10.67 3.91 1.37
CA PHE A 190 -9.57 3.68 0.43
C PHE A 190 -8.37 3.04 1.12
N GLY A 191 -8.06 3.43 2.37
CA GLY A 191 -7.04 2.76 3.17
C GLY A 191 -7.33 1.28 3.38
N ALA A 192 -8.59 0.93 3.63
CA ALA A 192 -9.00 -0.47 3.74
C ALA A 192 -8.86 -1.24 2.43
N ILE A 193 -9.23 -0.63 1.30
CA ILE A 193 -9.08 -1.22 -0.04
C ILE A 193 -7.61 -1.42 -0.37
N GLU A 194 -6.77 -0.41 -0.15
CA GLU A 194 -5.32 -0.49 -0.37
C GLU A 194 -4.69 -1.60 0.45
N GLY A 195 -4.99 -1.64 1.75
CA GLY A 195 -4.50 -2.66 2.66
C GLY A 195 -4.94 -4.06 2.22
N PHE A 196 -6.21 -4.22 1.84
CA PHE A 196 -6.74 -5.49 1.36
C PHE A 196 -6.02 -5.98 0.10
N LEU A 197 -5.86 -5.09 -0.89
CA LEU A 197 -5.17 -5.40 -2.14
C LEU A 197 -3.71 -5.78 -1.90
N LEU A 198 -3.01 -5.03 -1.05
CA LEU A 198 -1.62 -5.30 -0.69
C LEU A 198 -1.49 -6.66 0.01
N GLY A 199 -2.31 -6.91 1.03
CA GLY A 199 -2.30 -8.17 1.78
C GLY A 199 -2.60 -9.38 0.90
N ALA A 200 -3.61 -9.28 0.03
CA ALA A 200 -3.93 -10.32 -0.95
C ALA A 200 -2.76 -10.59 -1.91
N ALA A 201 -2.15 -9.55 -2.45
CA ALA A 201 -1.07 -9.68 -3.42
C ALA A 201 0.20 -10.30 -2.82
N ILE A 202 0.60 -9.91 -1.60
CA ILE A 202 1.76 -10.50 -0.92
C ILE A 202 1.50 -11.98 -0.61
N ALA A 203 0.32 -12.31 -0.07
CA ALA A 203 -0.02 -13.70 0.26
C ALA A 203 -0.07 -14.58 -1.00
N TYR A 204 -0.65 -14.06 -2.09
CA TYR A 204 -0.65 -14.74 -3.38
C TYR A 204 0.78 -14.96 -3.90
N ALA A 205 1.64 -13.94 -3.85
CA ALA A 205 3.03 -14.04 -4.33
C ALA A 205 3.85 -15.08 -3.54
N ILE A 206 3.74 -15.09 -2.21
CA ILE A 206 4.43 -16.09 -1.37
C ILE A 206 3.95 -17.51 -1.73
N ARG A 207 2.65 -17.71 -1.91
CA ARG A 207 2.11 -19.02 -2.28
C ARG A 207 2.53 -19.45 -3.68
N TYR A 208 2.51 -18.54 -4.65
CA TYR A 208 2.98 -18.81 -6.00
C TYR A 208 4.45 -19.24 -6.00
N ALA A 209 5.30 -18.52 -5.28
CA ALA A 209 6.72 -18.87 -5.14
C ALA A 209 6.91 -20.25 -4.47
N ASN A 210 6.15 -20.56 -3.42
CA ASN A 210 6.22 -21.87 -2.76
C ASN A 210 5.79 -23.03 -3.67
N ASN A 211 4.76 -22.82 -4.50
CA ASN A 211 4.33 -23.84 -5.47
C ASN A 211 5.41 -24.06 -6.54
N LEU A 212 5.97 -22.98 -7.08
CA LEU A 212 7.02 -23.04 -8.09
C LEU A 212 8.26 -23.78 -7.58
N LEU A 213 8.69 -23.52 -6.34
CA LEU A 213 9.82 -24.22 -5.73
C LEU A 213 9.56 -25.73 -5.60
N ARG A 214 8.35 -26.13 -5.20
CA ARG A 214 7.97 -27.55 -5.11
C ARG A 214 7.98 -28.25 -6.46
N GLU A 215 7.54 -27.57 -7.52
CA GLU A 215 7.58 -28.10 -8.88
C GLU A 215 9.02 -28.29 -9.36
N LEU A 216 9.92 -27.36 -9.03
CA LEU A 216 11.34 -27.46 -9.37
C LEU A 216 12.08 -28.55 -8.57
N GLU A 217 11.69 -28.79 -7.32
CA GLU A 217 12.25 -29.89 -6.50
C GLU A 217 11.74 -31.27 -6.93
N ALA A 218 10.61 -31.33 -7.63
CA ALA A 218 10.01 -32.57 -8.10
C ALA A 218 10.47 -32.99 -9.52
N ALA A 219 11.18 -32.12 -10.24
CA ALA A 219 11.71 -32.34 -11.58
C ALA A 219 13.18 -32.80 -11.55
#